data_AF-A0A7V1BES5-F1
#
_entry.id   AF-A0A7V1BES5-F1
#
_cell.length_a   1.000
_cell.length_b   1.000
_cell.length_c   1.000
_cell.angle_alpha   90.00
_cell.angle_beta   90.00
_cell.angle_gamma   90.00
#
_symmetry.space_group_name_H-M   'P 1'
#
loop_
_entity.id
_entity.type
_entity.pdbx_description
1 polymer ?
#
loop_
_entity_poly.entity_id
_entity_poly.type
_entity_poly.pdbx_seq_one_letter_code
_entity_poly.pdbx_strand_id
1 'polypeptide(L)'
;MIGYYDPDSLKVGETEGVISFINASDANDVKEVQINTPKVAKTVVAALKDQMNHGLAGLNGRFRKVQGTFTRVPGSMSEGIIVDAKGGKEVPVRMGFGVKPGDVPARGVCIAIGEMVDGALMVDRLTLAPIAPMPVPNPGIQTPNS
;
A
#
# COMPACT_ATOMS: atom_id res chain seq x y z
N MET A 1 8.76 -1.42 2.02
CA MET A 1 8.51 -2.86 2.25
C MET A 1 7.41 -2.92 3.30
N ILE A 2 6.31 -3.60 2.99
CA ILE A 2 5.18 -3.73 3.90
C ILE A 2 5.39 -4.96 4.79
N GLY A 3 5.09 -4.83 6.07
CA GLY A 3 5.41 -5.84 7.06
C GLY A 3 4.91 -5.41 8.43
N TYR A 4 5.55 -5.93 9.47
CA TYR A 4 5.28 -5.51 10.84
C TYR A 4 6.58 -5.56 11.65
N TYR A 5 6.72 -4.60 12.55
CA TYR A 5 7.74 -4.63 13.58
C TYR A 5 7.33 -5.65 14.64
N ASP A 6 8.27 -6.50 15.06
CA ASP A 6 8.09 -7.40 16.20
C ASP A 6 8.52 -6.68 17.49
N PRO A 7 7.58 -6.26 18.36
CA PRO A 7 7.93 -5.55 19.58
C PRO A 7 8.75 -6.40 20.56
N ASP A 8 8.56 -7.72 20.56
CA ASP A 8 9.24 -8.64 21.48
C ASP A 8 10.72 -8.84 21.08
N SER A 9 11.07 -8.53 19.83
CA SER A 9 12.45 -8.56 19.33
C SER A 9 13.30 -7.35 19.74
N LEU A 10 12.69 -6.33 20.36
CA LEU A 10 13.37 -5.07 20.67
C LEU A 10 14.51 -5.28 21.67
N LYS A 11 15.74 -5.06 21.21
CA LYS A 11 16.94 -5.03 22.04
C LYS A 11 17.41 -3.59 22.17
N VAL A 12 17.62 -3.13 23.39
CA VAL A 12 18.12 -1.77 23.67
C VAL A 12 19.49 -1.88 24.33
N GLY A 13 20.52 -1.42 23.63
CA GLY A 13 21.87 -1.21 24.16
C GLY A 13 22.05 0.20 24.70
N GLU A 14 23.29 0.56 25.06
CA GLU A 14 23.60 1.88 25.63
C GLU A 14 23.47 3.02 24.62
N THR A 15 23.79 2.77 23.36
CA THR A 15 23.84 3.80 22.29
C THR A 15 22.99 3.46 21.07
N GLU A 16 22.49 2.23 20.98
CA GLU A 16 21.71 1.74 19.86
C GLU A 16 20.59 0.80 20.31
N GLY A 17 19.47 0.82 19.59
CA GLY A 17 18.44 -0.20 19.67
C GLY A 17 18.36 -0.99 18.38
N VAL A 18 17.88 -2.23 18.43
CA VAL A 18 17.59 -3.05 17.25
C VAL A 18 16.21 -3.65 17.42
N ILE A 19 15.40 -3.58 16.36
CA ILE A 19 14.09 -4.22 16.29
C ILE A 19 13.94 -4.95 14.96
N SER A 20 13.32 -6.13 14.98
CA SER A 20 13.04 -6.89 13.77
C SER A 20 11.80 -6.34 13.06
N PHE A 21 11.88 -6.27 11.73
CA PHE A 21 10.78 -6.01 10.82
C PHE A 21 10.58 -7.23 9.93
N ILE A 22 9.39 -7.80 9.97
CA ILE A 22 9.04 -9.04 9.26
C ILE A 22 8.18 -8.68 8.05
N ASN A 23 8.57 -9.15 6.87
CA ASN A 23 7.82 -8.93 5.64
C ASN A 23 6.44 -9.62 5.70
N ALA A 24 5.38 -8.90 5.34
CA ALA A 24 4.02 -9.42 5.37
C ALA A 24 3.79 -10.55 4.34
N SER A 25 4.55 -10.57 3.26
CA SER A 25 4.42 -11.55 2.18
C SER A 25 5.29 -12.80 2.37
N ASP A 26 6.29 -12.74 3.25
CA ASP A 26 7.19 -13.85 3.58
C ASP A 26 7.70 -13.71 5.02
N ALA A 27 7.21 -14.56 5.91
CA ALA A 27 7.57 -14.54 7.33
C ALA A 27 9.06 -14.87 7.60
N ASN A 28 9.77 -15.43 6.63
CA ASN A 28 11.21 -15.70 6.74
C ASN A 28 12.07 -14.50 6.30
N ASP A 29 11.50 -13.52 5.61
CA ASP A 29 12.18 -12.28 5.24
C ASP A 29 12.10 -11.29 6.41
N VAL A 30 13.09 -11.43 7.31
CA VAL A 30 13.25 -10.60 8.50
C VAL A 30 14.40 -9.62 8.30
N LYS A 31 14.14 -8.34 8.56
CA LYS A 31 15.13 -7.27 8.55
C LYS A 31 15.34 -6.68 9.91
N GLU A 32 16.59 -6.54 10.34
CA GLU A 32 16.92 -5.81 11.56
C GLU A 32 17.00 -4.31 11.28
N VAL A 33 16.22 -3.53 12.00
CA VAL A 33 16.21 -2.06 11.92
C VAL A 33 17.04 -1.51 13.08
N GLN A 34 18.19 -0.92 12.75
CA GLN A 34 19.05 -0.26 13.72
C GLN A 34 18.51 1.13 14.07
N ILE A 35 18.26 1.35 15.35
CA ILE A 35 17.80 2.59 15.96
C ILE A 35 19.00 3.27 16.62
N ASN A 36 19.82 3.91 15.81
CA ASN A 36 21.05 4.61 16.23
C ASN A 36 20.92 6.15 16.13
N THR A 37 19.77 6.66 15.67
CA THR A 37 19.52 8.10 15.58
C THR A 37 18.11 8.46 16.05
N PRO A 38 17.89 9.69 16.57
CA PRO A 38 16.56 10.18 16.94
C PRO A 38 15.57 10.18 15.76
N LYS A 39 16.05 10.35 14.53
CA LYS A 39 15.23 10.31 13.32
C LYS A 39 14.65 8.91 13.11
N VAL A 40 15.50 7.87 13.19
CA VAL A 40 15.06 6.48 13.03
C VAL A 40 14.11 6.09 14.17
N ALA A 41 14.42 6.47 15.41
CA ALA A 41 13.54 6.21 16.56
C ALA A 41 12.12 6.79 16.35
N LYS A 42 12.02 8.04 15.86
CA LYS A 42 10.73 8.65 15.54
C LYS A 42 9.98 7.91 14.41
N THR A 43 10.70 7.42 13.41
CA THR A 43 10.12 6.63 12.32
C THR A 43 9.56 5.31 12.84
N VAL A 44 10.35 4.55 13.61
CA VAL A 44 9.93 3.27 14.19
C VAL A 44 8.74 3.44 15.13
N VAL A 45 8.76 4.44 16.03
CA VAL A 45 7.63 4.73 16.93
C VAL A 45 6.36 5.04 16.15
N ALA A 46 6.46 5.80 15.06
CA ALA A 46 5.31 6.09 14.24
C ALA A 46 4.80 4.85 13.49
N ALA A 47 5.69 4.03 12.96
CA ALA A 47 5.34 2.79 12.29
C ALA A 47 4.66 1.80 13.24
N LEU A 48 5.14 1.68 14.49
CA LEU A 48 4.50 0.88 15.54
C LEU A 48 3.08 1.37 15.87
N LYS A 49 2.87 2.69 15.93
CA LYS A 49 1.53 3.27 16.12
C LYS A 49 0.60 2.96 14.95
N ASP A 50 1.08 3.09 13.72
CA ASP A 50 0.31 2.74 12.53
C ASP A 50 -0.02 1.24 12.51
N GLN A 51 0.95 0.39 12.86
CA GLN A 51 0.75 -1.05 13.01
C GLN A 51 -0.33 -1.39 14.04
N MET A 52 -0.36 -0.71 15.18
CA MET A 52 -1.41 -0.92 16.18
C MET A 52 -2.81 -0.59 15.62
N ASN A 53 -2.92 0.37 14.70
CA ASN A 53 -4.20 0.78 14.10
C ASN A 53 -4.58 -0.05 12.86
N HIS A 54 -3.61 -0.58 12.13
CA HIS A 54 -3.82 -1.14 10.79
C HIS A 54 -3.37 -2.61 10.65
N GLY A 55 -2.66 -3.14 11.63
CA GLY A 55 -2.08 -4.49 11.63
C GLY A 55 -0.72 -4.59 10.92
N LEU A 56 -0.36 -3.61 10.08
CA LEU A 56 0.88 -3.58 9.31
C LEU A 56 1.58 -2.22 9.44
N ALA A 57 2.88 -2.19 9.16
CA ALA A 57 3.76 -1.02 9.07
C ALA A 57 4.54 -1.02 7.74
N GLY A 58 4.95 0.16 7.29
CA GLY A 58 6.02 0.29 6.29
C GLY A 58 7.38 0.26 6.98
N LEU A 59 8.35 -0.47 6.43
CA LEU A 59 9.72 -0.55 6.96
C LEU A 59 10.31 0.85 7.16
N ASN A 60 10.09 1.76 6.20
CA ASN A 60 10.71 3.08 6.20
C ASN A 60 9.76 4.21 6.62
N GLY A 61 8.55 3.90 7.08
CA GLY A 61 7.67 4.95 7.56
C GLY A 61 6.20 4.61 7.62
N ARG A 62 5.44 5.71 7.69
CA ARG A 62 4.01 5.72 7.95
C ARG A 62 3.23 5.29 6.72
N PHE A 63 2.11 4.63 6.97
CA PHE A 63 1.10 4.50 5.94
C PHE A 63 0.61 5.88 5.54
N ARG A 64 0.52 6.12 4.24
CA ARG A 64 -0.10 7.30 3.67
C ARG A 64 -1.51 6.95 3.23
N LYS A 65 -2.47 7.71 3.73
CA LYS A 65 -3.83 7.76 3.19
C LYS A 65 -3.88 8.83 2.09
N VAL A 66 -4.28 8.45 0.89
CA VAL A 66 -4.57 9.35 -0.22
C VAL A 66 -6.03 9.17 -0.60
N GLN A 67 -6.76 10.27 -0.69
CA GLN A 67 -8.16 10.28 -1.13
C GLN A 67 -8.28 11.18 -2.34
N GLY A 68 -8.99 10.73 -3.37
CA GLY A 68 -9.14 11.52 -4.58
C GLY A 68 -9.64 10.73 -5.78
N THR A 69 -9.44 11.29 -6.96
CA THR A 69 -9.89 10.68 -8.21
C THR A 69 -8.84 9.70 -8.72
N PHE A 70 -9.21 8.44 -8.85
CA PHE A 70 -8.39 7.38 -9.41
C PHE A 70 -8.61 7.28 -10.92
N THR A 71 -7.52 7.14 -11.67
CA THR A 71 -7.50 6.77 -13.08
C THR A 71 -6.51 5.63 -13.29
N ARG A 72 -6.98 4.51 -13.82
CA ARG A 72 -6.14 3.35 -14.13
C ARG A 72 -5.25 3.64 -15.34
N VAL A 73 -4.00 3.20 -15.30
CA VAL A 73 -3.10 3.30 -16.45
C VAL A 73 -3.61 2.39 -17.58
N PRO A 74 -3.75 2.87 -18.83
CA PRO A 74 -4.13 2.02 -19.96
C PRO A 74 -3.17 0.82 -20.11
N GLY A 75 -3.73 -0.38 -20.23
CA GLY A 75 -2.94 -1.61 -20.36
C GLY A 75 -2.42 -2.21 -19.04
N SER A 76 -2.57 -1.51 -17.91
CA SER A 76 -2.22 -2.05 -16.58
C SER A 76 -3.47 -2.37 -15.77
N MET A 77 -3.46 -3.50 -15.07
CA MET A 77 -4.56 -3.89 -14.16
C MET A 77 -4.31 -3.41 -12.72
N SER A 78 -3.04 -3.22 -12.34
CA SER A 78 -2.62 -2.95 -10.97
C SER A 78 -2.04 -1.55 -10.78
N GLU A 79 -2.03 -0.70 -11.81
CA GLU A 79 -1.41 0.63 -11.73
C GLU A 79 -2.37 1.73 -12.13
N GLY A 80 -2.19 2.89 -11.50
CA GLY A 80 -3.03 4.05 -11.73
C GLY A 80 -2.41 5.31 -11.20
N ILE A 81 -3.18 6.39 -11.27
CA ILE A 81 -2.87 7.70 -10.72
C ILE A 81 -4.04 8.11 -9.85
N ILE A 82 -3.76 8.53 -8.61
CA ILE A 82 -4.73 9.21 -7.76
C ILE A 82 -4.42 10.70 -7.78
N VAL A 83 -5.39 11.51 -8.19
CA VAL A 83 -5.33 12.97 -8.03
C VAL A 83 -5.84 13.31 -6.64
N ASP A 84 -4.93 13.69 -5.74
CA ASP A 84 -5.22 13.96 -4.32
C ASP A 84 -6.23 15.10 -4.17
N ALA A 85 -7.37 14.83 -3.52
CA ALA A 85 -8.44 15.80 -3.32
C ALA A 85 -8.03 17.02 -2.49
N LYS A 86 -7.00 16.90 -1.64
CA LYS A 86 -6.54 18.00 -0.77
C LYS A 86 -5.60 18.98 -1.47
N GLY A 87 -4.89 18.53 -2.50
CA GLY A 87 -3.80 19.32 -3.09
C GLY A 87 -3.68 19.24 -4.61
N GLY A 88 -4.57 18.51 -5.28
CA GLY A 88 -4.54 18.30 -6.73
C GLY A 88 -3.32 17.53 -7.23
N LYS A 89 -2.43 17.08 -6.34
CA LYS A 89 -1.20 16.40 -6.70
C LYS A 89 -1.51 15.01 -7.23
N GLU A 90 -0.91 14.69 -8.38
CA GLU A 90 -0.91 13.33 -8.91
C GLU A 90 0.01 12.43 -8.08
N VAL A 91 -0.54 11.31 -7.64
CA VAL A 91 0.16 10.27 -6.90
C VAL A 91 0.10 9.00 -7.75
N PRO A 92 1.23 8.57 -8.36
CA PRO A 92 1.32 7.27 -9.00
C PRO A 92 1.04 6.18 -7.96
N VAL A 93 0.25 5.18 -8.32
CA VAL A 93 -0.10 4.09 -7.41
C VAL A 93 0.06 2.74 -8.07
N ARG A 94 0.46 1.75 -7.27
CA ARG A 94 0.48 0.34 -7.64
C ARG A 94 -0.19 -0.49 -6.57
N MET A 95 -1.10 -1.37 -6.96
CA MET A 95 -1.77 -2.27 -6.03
C MET A 95 -0.77 -3.29 -5.51
N GLY A 96 -0.62 -3.35 -4.19
CA GLY A 96 0.22 -4.33 -3.49
C GLY A 96 -0.46 -5.70 -3.31
N PHE A 97 -1.69 -5.85 -3.79
CA PHE A 97 -2.49 -7.06 -3.74
C PHE A 97 -2.87 -7.53 -5.14
N GLY A 98 -3.25 -8.80 -5.29
CA GLY A 98 -3.67 -9.38 -6.57
C GLY A 98 -4.97 -8.76 -7.08
N VAL A 99 -4.97 -8.31 -8.34
CA VAL A 99 -6.14 -7.69 -9.00
C VAL A 99 -6.53 -8.53 -10.22
N LYS A 100 -7.81 -8.85 -10.35
CA LYS A 100 -8.36 -9.57 -11.51
C LYS A 100 -9.00 -8.60 -12.52
N PRO A 101 -9.18 -9.03 -13.78
CA PRO A 101 -9.96 -8.26 -14.75
C PRO A 101 -11.35 -7.93 -14.21
N GLY A 102 -11.68 -6.65 -14.14
CA GLY A 102 -12.98 -6.15 -13.65
C GLY A 102 -12.99 -5.72 -12.18
N ASP A 103 -11.98 -6.06 -11.37
CA ASP A 103 -11.94 -5.67 -9.95
C ASP A 103 -11.75 -4.16 -9.77
N VAL A 104 -10.95 -3.54 -10.65
CA VAL A 104 -10.60 -2.12 -10.60
C VAL A 104 -11.16 -1.41 -11.83
N PRO A 105 -12.12 -0.47 -11.68
CA PRO A 105 -12.63 0.34 -12.79
C PRO A 105 -11.54 1.21 -13.40
N ALA A 106 -11.75 1.62 -14.66
CA ALA A 106 -10.83 2.55 -15.33
C ALA A 106 -10.75 3.91 -14.63
N ARG A 107 -11.86 4.37 -14.02
CA ARG A 107 -11.93 5.64 -13.29
C ARG A 107 -12.87 5.53 -12.10
N GLY A 108 -12.55 6.23 -11.01
CA GLY A 108 -13.39 6.24 -9.81
C GLY A 108 -12.96 7.28 -8.79
N VAL A 109 -13.72 7.41 -7.72
CA VAL A 109 -13.30 8.11 -6.50
C VAL A 109 -12.79 7.07 -5.52
N CYS A 110 -11.65 7.31 -4.90
CA CYS A 110 -10.98 6.31 -4.07
C CYS A 110 -10.47 6.86 -2.76
N ILE A 111 -10.27 5.94 -1.83
CA ILE A 111 -9.42 6.09 -0.65
C ILE A 111 -8.41 4.95 -0.72
N ALA A 112 -7.14 5.31 -0.86
CA ALA A 112 -6.03 4.37 -0.84
C ALA A 112 -5.22 4.56 0.44
N ILE A 113 -4.79 3.45 1.04
CA ILE A 113 -3.86 3.42 2.16
C ILE A 113 -2.69 2.55 1.73
N GLY A 114 -1.47 3.07 1.84
CA GLY A 114 -0.28 2.38 1.37
C GLY A 114 1.03 3.03 1.83
N GLU A 115 2.15 2.47 1.42
CA GLU A 115 3.49 3.02 1.68
C GLU A 115 3.99 3.78 0.43
N MET A 116 4.69 4.89 0.62
CA MET A 116 5.40 5.54 -0.49
C MET A 116 6.72 4.81 -0.75
N VAL A 117 6.92 4.28 -1.95
CA VAL A 117 8.16 3.63 -2.41
C VAL A 117 8.57 4.28 -3.73
N ASP A 118 9.76 4.88 -3.77
CA ASP A 118 10.34 5.54 -4.96
C ASP A 118 9.39 6.51 -5.68
N GLY A 119 8.56 7.23 -4.92
CA GLY A 119 7.61 8.22 -5.45
C GLY A 119 6.24 7.67 -5.84
N ALA A 120 6.03 6.36 -5.80
CA ALA A 120 4.73 5.71 -5.99
C ALA A 120 4.12 5.26 -4.65
N LEU A 121 2.79 5.27 -4.54
CA LEU A 121 2.08 4.67 -3.42
C LEU A 121 1.85 3.19 -3.71
N MET A 122 2.51 2.32 -2.96
CA MET A 122 2.24 0.89 -2.91
C MET A 122 1.00 0.66 -2.05
N VAL A 123 -0.14 0.42 -2.69
CA VAL A 123 -1.46 0.39 -2.05
C VAL A 123 -1.69 -0.96 -1.37
N ASP A 124 -1.87 -0.92 -0.05
CA ASP A 124 -2.27 -2.09 0.75
C ASP A 124 -3.79 -2.24 0.78
N ARG A 125 -4.51 -1.11 0.94
CA ARG A 125 -5.98 -1.08 0.98
C ARG A 125 -6.51 -0.05 0.03
N LEU A 126 -7.52 -0.44 -0.74
CA LEU A 126 -8.22 0.43 -1.66
C LEU A 126 -9.73 0.30 -1.47
N THR A 127 -10.39 1.41 -1.18
CA THR A 127 -11.83 1.56 -1.42
C THR A 127 -11.99 2.40 -2.67
N LEU A 128 -12.76 1.90 -3.65
CA LEU A 128 -12.92 2.54 -4.95
C LEU A 128 -14.39 2.49 -5.37
N ALA A 129 -14.97 3.66 -5.60
CA ALA A 129 -16.30 3.85 -6.15
C ALA A 129 -16.17 4.26 -7.62
N PRO A 130 -16.67 3.46 -8.57
CA PRO A 130 -16.57 3.79 -9.99
C PRO A 130 -17.43 5.02 -10.33
N ILE A 131 -16.95 5.90 -11.22
CA ILE A 131 -17.71 7.08 -11.68
C ILE A 131 -18.76 6.71 -12.75
N ALA A 132 -18.57 5.57 -13.43
CA ALA A 132 -19.51 5.00 -14.39
C ALA A 132 -19.73 3.52 -14.06
N PRO A 133 -20.88 2.91 -14.41
CA PRO A 133 -21.12 1.49 -14.18
C PRO A 133 -19.95 0.65 -14.72
N MET A 134 -19.46 -0.30 -13.91
CA MET A 134 -18.42 -1.20 -14.39
C MET A 134 -19.01 -2.09 -15.50
N PRO A 135 -18.23 -2.39 -16.56
CA PRO A 135 -18.65 -3.40 -17.53
C PRO A 135 -18.91 -4.70 -16.78
N VAL A 136 -20.15 -5.18 -16.81
CA VAL A 136 -20.49 -6.50 -16.30
C VAL A 136 -19.79 -7.51 -17.22
N PRO A 137 -19.05 -8.52 -16.70
CA PRO A 137 -18.56 -9.61 -17.53
C PRO A 137 -19.76 -10.22 -18.26
N ASN A 138 -19.77 -10.12 -19.59
CA ASN A 138 -20.90 -10.57 -20.38
C ASN A 138 -20.96 -12.11 -20.28
N PRO A 139 -21.98 -12.74 -19.67
CA PRO A 139 -22.00 -14.19 -19.45
C PRO A 139 -22.22 -15.02 -20.72
N GLY A 140 -22.30 -14.41 -21.90
CA GLY A 140 -22.70 -15.11 -23.11
C GLY A 140 -22.25 -14.43 -24.39
N ILE A 141 -21.03 -14.76 -24.82
CA ILE A 141 -20.77 -14.93 -26.25
C ILE A 141 -20.18 -16.33 -26.38
N GLN A 142 -21.05 -17.35 -26.41
CA GLN A 142 -20.72 -18.58 -27.10
C GLN A 142 -20.62 -18.19 -28.57
N THR A 143 -19.41 -18.15 -29.11
CA THR A 143 -19.22 -18.14 -30.56
C THR A 143 -19.90 -19.38 -31.13
N PRO A 144 -20.82 -19.25 -32.10
CA PRO A 144 -21.28 -20.43 -32.82
C PRO A 144 -20.07 -20.99 -33.56
N ASN A 145 -19.72 -22.25 -33.28
CA ASN A 145 -18.74 -22.96 -34.08
C ASN A 145 -19.19 -22.89 -35.54
N SER A 146 -18.36 -22.30 -36.38
CA SER A 146 -18.43 -22.40 -37.85
C SER A 146 -17.34 -23.36 -38.31
#